data_AF-A0A540WTI8-F1
#
_entry.id   AF-A0A540WTI8-F1
#
_cell.length_a   1.000
_cell.length_b   1.000
_cell.length_c   1.000
_cell.angle_alpha   90.00
_cell.angle_beta   90.00
_cell.angle_gamma   90.00
#
_symmetry.space_group_name_H-M   'P 1'
#
loop_
_entity.id
_entity.type
_entity.pdbx_description
1 polymer ?
#
loop_
_entity_poly.entity_id
_entity_poly.type
_entity_poly.pdbx_seq_one_letter_code
_entity_poly.pdbx_strand_id
1 'polypeptide(L)'
;MSSPAVGYWVADNLGRVLGPLALQALRELISSGRLKAAVRASRDGTQWVAVQELPELRDLFAATRPSPSVEQQQAERLRTQLRGLQNLPPHEVFGAKPNASLDEVRLAFFRMAKRFSPEHLSPETHPELRKVSAEIFDFLSRCMREVEVLYAQGAYQQARPLPPRLDMDGPLPPPPPPPVASVAPAVVPP
;
A
#
# COMPACT_ATOMS: atom_id res chain seq x y z
N MET A 1 46.30 24.82 -24.20
CA MET A 1 46.00 23.37 -24.32
C MET A 1 44.51 23.21 -24.04
N SER A 2 43.68 23.18 -25.08
CA SER A 2 42.21 23.16 -24.93
C SER A 2 41.74 21.72 -25.00
N SER A 3 41.29 21.15 -23.87
CA SER A 3 40.59 19.86 -23.89
C SER A 3 39.36 19.98 -24.80
N PRO A 4 39.08 19.01 -25.68
CA PRO A 4 37.83 18.99 -26.41
C PRO A 4 36.70 18.89 -25.38
N ALA A 5 35.80 19.87 -25.37
CA ALA A 5 34.59 19.81 -24.56
C ALA A 5 33.73 18.66 -25.10
N VAL A 6 33.88 17.47 -24.51
CA VAL A 6 33.04 16.31 -24.82
C VAL A 6 31.61 16.70 -24.48
N GLY A 7 30.81 16.93 -25.53
CA GLY A 7 29.39 17.21 -25.40
C GLY A 7 28.66 15.92 -25.06
N TYR A 8 27.87 15.92 -24.00
CA TYR A 8 27.02 14.77 -23.66
C TYR A 8 25.62 15.00 -24.18
N TRP A 9 25.04 14.00 -24.83
CA TRP A 9 23.63 13.94 -25.18
C TRP A 9 22.89 13.03 -24.23
N VAL A 10 21.66 13.39 -23.89
CA VAL A 10 20.83 12.67 -22.94
C VAL A 10 19.46 12.44 -23.56
N ALA A 11 18.99 11.20 -23.58
CA ALA A 11 17.69 10.80 -24.09
C ALA A 11 16.81 10.26 -22.95
N ASP A 12 15.66 10.90 -22.75
CA ASP A 12 14.65 10.43 -21.81
C ASP A 12 13.84 9.26 -22.39
N ASN A 13 13.07 8.55 -21.55
CA ASN A 13 12.17 7.46 -21.94
C ASN A 13 11.08 7.89 -22.94
N LEU A 14 10.84 9.20 -23.06
CA LEU A 14 9.92 9.81 -24.02
C LEU A 14 10.58 10.10 -25.39
N GLY A 15 11.82 9.68 -25.60
CA GLY A 15 12.57 9.91 -26.85
C GLY A 15 13.06 11.35 -27.03
N ARG A 16 12.95 12.19 -26.00
CA ARG A 16 13.46 13.57 -26.04
C ARG A 16 14.97 13.56 -25.83
N VAL A 17 15.69 14.08 -26.81
CA VAL A 17 17.14 14.23 -26.78
C VAL A 17 17.52 15.66 -26.39
N LEU A 18 18.38 15.79 -25.38
CA LEU A 18 18.99 17.03 -24.92
C LEU A 18 20.50 16.96 -25.18
N GLY A 19 21.07 17.93 -25.91
CA GLY A 19 22.53 18.03 -26.06
C GLY A 19 22.98 19.14 -27.02
N PRO A 20 24.30 19.41 -27.11
CA PRO A 20 25.38 18.87 -26.27
C PRO A 20 25.46 19.60 -24.92
N LEU A 21 25.43 18.84 -23.83
CA LEU A 21 25.56 19.32 -22.46
C LEU A 21 26.98 19.08 -21.95
N ALA A 22 27.52 20.02 -21.16
CA ALA A 22 28.76 19.78 -20.44
C ALA A 22 28.54 18.72 -19.34
N LEU A 23 29.58 17.96 -19.00
CA LEU A 23 29.54 16.96 -17.93
C LEU A 23 28.99 17.54 -16.61
N GLN A 24 29.36 18.79 -16.27
CA GLN A 24 28.89 19.45 -15.06
C GLN A 24 27.37 19.66 -15.05
N ALA A 25 26.79 20.14 -16.16
CA ALA A 25 25.34 20.30 -16.29
C ALA A 25 24.60 18.96 -16.21
N LEU A 26 25.20 17.89 -16.74
CA LEU A 26 24.68 16.53 -16.62
C LEU A 26 24.66 16.06 -15.16
N ARG A 27 25.74 16.31 -14.40
CA ARG A 27 25.81 16.00 -12.96
C ARG A 27 24.77 16.78 -12.15
N GLU A 28 24.52 18.04 -12.48
CA GLU A 28 23.48 18.85 -11.85
C GLU A 28 22.07 18.33 -12.14
N LEU A 29 21.80 17.86 -13.36
CA LEU A 29 20.52 17.26 -13.71
C LEU A 29 20.26 15.93 -12.99
N ILE A 30 21.30 15.14 -12.75
CA ILE A 30 21.23 13.89 -11.98
C ILE A 30 21.03 14.19 -10.49
N SER A 31 21.85 15.07 -9.92
CA SER A 31 21.77 15.45 -8.49
C SER A 31 20.47 16.18 -8.14
N SER A 32 19.89 16.95 -9.07
CA SER A 32 18.56 17.56 -8.90
C SER A 32 17.39 16.58 -9.03
N GLY A 33 17.65 15.31 -9.36
CA GLY A 33 16.62 14.27 -9.50
C GLY A 33 15.74 14.41 -10.76
N ARG A 34 16.10 15.31 -11.68
CA ARG A 34 15.38 15.50 -12.96
C ARG A 34 15.68 14.41 -13.98
N LEU A 35 16.84 13.75 -13.85
CA LEU A 35 17.18 12.57 -14.64
C LEU A 35 17.11 11.32 -13.77
N LYS A 36 16.16 10.44 -14.09
CA LYS A 36 16.03 9.13 -13.46
C LYS A 36 16.98 8.12 -14.12
N ALA A 37 17.31 7.04 -13.43
CA ALA A 37 18.23 6.00 -13.91
C ALA A 37 17.82 5.31 -15.23
N ALA A 38 16.58 5.48 -15.70
CA ALA A 38 16.09 4.93 -16.95
C ALA A 38 16.56 5.69 -18.21
N VAL A 39 17.19 6.85 -18.05
CA VAL A 39 17.64 7.72 -19.14
C VAL A 39 18.90 7.14 -19.81
N ARG A 40 19.03 7.34 -21.13
CA ARG A 40 20.24 7.00 -21.92
C ARG A 40 21.10 8.23 -22.14
N ALA A 41 22.42 8.07 -22.17
CA ALA A 41 23.36 9.13 -22.50
C ALA A 41 24.35 8.69 -23.58
N SER A 42 24.83 9.66 -24.35
CA SER A 42 25.82 9.48 -25.40
C SER A 42 26.91 10.53 -25.27
N ARG A 43 28.16 10.14 -25.51
CA ARG A 43 29.32 11.05 -25.56
C ARG A 43 29.58 11.61 -26.95
N ASP A 44 29.01 10.94 -27.96
CA ASP A 44 29.31 11.18 -29.38
C ASP A 44 28.03 11.36 -30.22
N GLY A 45 26.86 11.40 -29.57
CA GLY A 45 25.53 11.49 -30.20
C GLY A 45 25.08 10.21 -30.94
N THR A 46 25.97 9.24 -31.11
CA THR A 46 25.75 8.00 -31.87
C THR A 46 25.69 6.76 -30.99
N GLN A 47 26.56 6.67 -29.97
CA GLN A 47 26.60 5.55 -29.03
C GLN A 47 25.79 5.87 -27.78
N TRP A 48 24.64 5.23 -27.63
CA TRP A 48 23.73 5.46 -26.50
C TRP A 48 23.85 4.35 -25.47
N VAL A 49 24.36 4.69 -24.29
CA VAL A 49 24.50 3.79 -23.15
C VAL A 49 23.57 4.23 -22.03
N ALA A 50 23.25 3.36 -21.07
CA ALA A 50 22.50 3.79 -19.91
C ALA A 50 23.34 4.81 -19.12
N VAL A 51 22.73 5.86 -18.57
CA VAL A 51 23.48 6.91 -17.84
C VAL A 51 24.26 6.30 -16.66
N GLN A 52 23.75 5.22 -16.07
CA GLN A 52 24.40 4.43 -15.00
C GLN A 52 25.60 3.59 -15.45
N GLU A 53 25.85 3.40 -16.74
CA GLU A 53 27.03 2.68 -17.25
C GLU A 53 28.22 3.62 -17.49
N LEU A 54 27.99 4.93 -17.49
CA LEU A 54 29.05 5.93 -17.64
C LEU A 54 29.88 6.01 -16.34
N PRO A 55 31.17 5.62 -16.36
CA PRO A 55 32.01 5.61 -15.15
C PRO A 55 32.04 6.96 -14.42
N GLU A 56 31.94 8.08 -15.13
CA GLU A 56 31.96 9.43 -14.56
C GLU A 56 30.69 9.78 -13.76
N LEU A 57 29.60 9.04 -13.99
CA LEU A 57 28.29 9.25 -13.37
C LEU A 57 27.90 8.10 -12.44
N ARG A 58 28.57 6.94 -12.56
CA ARG A 58 28.35 5.77 -11.70
C ARG A 58 28.40 6.10 -10.23
N ASP A 59 29.37 6.90 -9.80
CA ASP A 59 29.51 7.30 -8.40
C ASP A 59 28.32 8.13 -7.89
N LEU A 60 27.74 8.98 -8.75
CA LEU A 60 26.56 9.76 -8.39
C LEU A 60 25.33 8.87 -8.18
N PHE A 61 25.12 7.88 -9.05
CA PHE A 61 24.04 6.90 -8.89
C PHE A 61 24.29 5.96 -7.71
N ALA A 62 25.55 5.57 -7.47
CA ALA A 62 25.94 4.75 -6.33
C ALA A 62 25.73 5.47 -4.99
N ALA A 63 26.00 6.78 -4.91
CA ALA A 63 25.74 7.59 -3.72
C ALA A 63 24.25 7.75 -3.40
N THR A 64 23.37 7.71 -4.40
CA THR A 64 21.90 7.71 -4.21
C THR A 64 21.31 6.33 -3.93
N ARG A 65 22.08 5.24 -4.08
CA ARG A 65 21.59 3.91 -3.71
C ARG A 65 21.46 3.86 -2.19
N PRO A 66 20.30 3.46 -1.63
CA PRO A 66 20.18 3.29 -0.19
C PRO A 66 21.28 2.33 0.27
N SER A 67 22.11 2.78 1.20
CA SER A 67 23.20 1.95 1.69
C SER A 67 22.61 0.70 2.38
N PRO A 68 23.34 -0.43 2.41
CA PRO A 68 22.88 -1.64 3.09
C PRO A 68 22.53 -1.37 4.57
N SER A 69 23.17 -0.39 5.20
CA SER A 69 22.87 0.09 6.55
C SER A 69 21.46 0.69 6.66
N VAL A 70 21.03 1.46 5.67
CA VAL A 70 19.69 2.06 5.61
C VAL A 70 18.63 0.98 5.37
N GLU A 71 18.91 0.00 4.49
CA GLU A 71 18.02 -1.13 4.26
C GLU A 71 17.85 -2.00 5.53
N GLN A 72 18.92 -2.19 6.30
CA GLN A 72 18.90 -2.91 7.57
C GLN A 72 18.08 -2.17 8.64
N GLN A 73 18.25 -0.85 8.76
CA GLN A 73 17.42 -0.02 9.63
C GLN A 73 15.94 -0.06 9.22
N GLN A 74 15.66 -0.12 7.92
CA GLN A 74 14.30 -0.28 7.43
C GLN A 74 13.71 -1.64 7.80
N ALA A 75 14.49 -2.72 7.69
CA ALA A 75 14.06 -4.05 8.13
C ALA A 75 13.73 -4.10 9.63
N GLU A 76 14.55 -3.44 10.46
CA GLU A 76 14.31 -3.36 11.90
C GLU A 76 13.05 -2.56 12.24
N ARG A 77 12.83 -1.42 11.57
CA ARG A 77 11.59 -0.64 11.70
C ARG A 77 10.36 -1.46 11.32
N LEU A 78 10.43 -2.20 10.22
CA LEU A 78 9.35 -3.09 9.79
C LEU A 78 9.09 -4.22 10.80
N ARG A 79 10.13 -4.78 11.43
CA ARG A 79 9.95 -5.76 12.51
C ARG A 79 9.24 -5.17 13.72
N THR A 80 9.63 -3.98 14.15
CA THR A 80 8.95 -3.31 15.28
C THR A 80 7.49 -3.01 14.94
N GLN A 81 7.20 -2.61 13.69
CA GLN A 81 5.84 -2.44 13.21
C GLN A 81 5.05 -3.75 13.22
N LEU A 82 5.61 -4.84 12.71
CA LEU A 82 4.98 -6.17 12.74
C LEU A 82 4.66 -6.59 14.18
N ARG A 83 5.57 -6.38 15.13
CA ARG A 83 5.33 -6.67 16.55
C ARG A 83 4.19 -5.83 17.13
N GLY A 84 4.09 -4.56 16.73
CA GLY A 84 2.97 -3.69 17.12
C GLY A 84 1.63 -4.19 16.57
N LEU A 85 1.59 -4.58 15.29
CA LEU A 85 0.39 -5.09 14.64
C LEU A 85 -0.08 -6.44 15.20
N GLN A 86 0.83 -7.30 15.64
CA GLN A 86 0.49 -8.59 16.27
C GLN A 86 -0.31 -8.43 17.58
N ASN A 87 -0.19 -7.28 18.26
CA ASN A 87 -0.92 -7.01 19.50
C ASN A 87 -2.30 -6.38 19.25
N LEU A 88 -2.65 -6.05 18.00
CA LEU A 88 -3.92 -5.43 17.64
C LEU A 88 -4.95 -6.47 17.23
N PRO A 89 -6.25 -6.19 17.44
CA PRO A 89 -7.30 -7.07 16.96
C PRO A 89 -7.36 -7.12 15.42
N PRO A 90 -7.75 -8.24 14.80
CA PRO A 90 -7.60 -8.47 13.35
C PRO A 90 -8.23 -7.41 12.44
N HIS A 91 -9.30 -6.75 12.85
CA HIS A 91 -9.95 -5.67 12.09
C HIS A 91 -9.16 -4.35 12.16
N GLU A 92 -8.53 -4.06 13.29
CA GLU A 92 -7.67 -2.87 13.46
C GLU A 92 -6.32 -3.01 12.77
N VAL A 93 -5.83 -4.24 12.56
CA VAL A 93 -4.61 -4.52 11.78
C VAL A 93 -4.69 -3.89 10.38
N PHE A 94 -5.88 -3.89 9.77
CA PHE A 94 -6.13 -3.29 8.45
C PHE A 94 -6.54 -1.82 8.51
N GLY A 95 -6.63 -1.23 9.71
CA GLY A 95 -7.19 0.11 9.93
C GLY A 95 -8.68 0.21 9.60
N ALA A 96 -9.38 -0.91 9.59
CA ALA A 96 -10.82 -0.95 9.32
C ALA A 96 -11.60 -0.58 10.59
N LYS A 97 -12.70 0.15 10.41
CA LYS A 97 -13.58 0.50 11.53
C LYS A 97 -14.24 -0.77 12.10
N PRO A 98 -14.66 -0.77 13.38
CA PRO A 98 -15.36 -1.91 13.98
C PRO A 98 -16.68 -2.27 13.27
N ASN A 99 -17.25 -1.34 12.49
CA ASN A 99 -18.45 -1.54 11.68
C ASN A 99 -18.18 -1.69 10.18
N ALA A 100 -16.92 -1.78 9.77
CA ALA A 100 -16.55 -1.86 8.36
C ALA A 100 -17.16 -3.09 7.71
N SER A 101 -17.43 -3.05 6.42
CA SER A 101 -17.89 -4.26 5.71
C SER A 101 -16.72 -5.19 5.41
N LEU A 102 -16.99 -6.49 5.21
CA LEU A 102 -15.96 -7.46 4.83
C LEU A 102 -15.21 -7.03 3.55
N ASP A 103 -15.91 -6.39 2.61
CA ASP A 103 -15.31 -5.89 1.37
C ASP A 103 -14.35 -4.71 1.61
N GLU A 104 -14.66 -3.83 2.57
CA GLU A 104 -13.73 -2.76 2.99
C GLU A 104 -12.46 -3.33 3.63
N VAL A 105 -12.59 -4.37 4.45
CA VAL A 105 -11.43 -5.06 5.05
C VAL A 105 -10.60 -5.74 3.96
N ARG A 106 -11.23 -6.41 2.98
CA ARG A 106 -10.52 -7.00 1.83
C ARG A 106 -9.77 -5.97 1.01
N LEU A 107 -10.38 -4.81 0.73
CA LEU A 107 -9.72 -3.71 0.03
C LEU A 107 -8.53 -3.15 0.82
N ALA A 108 -8.65 -3.04 2.15
CA ALA A 108 -7.55 -2.64 3.01
C ALA A 108 -6.40 -3.67 3.00
N PHE A 109 -6.74 -4.97 3.05
CA PHE A 109 -5.77 -6.04 2.87
C PHE A 109 -5.03 -5.95 1.54
N PHE A 110 -5.73 -5.84 0.40
CA PHE A 110 -5.05 -5.79 -0.91
C PHE A 110 -4.09 -4.61 -1.01
N ARG A 111 -4.43 -3.47 -0.41
CA ARG A 111 -3.57 -2.29 -0.35
C ARG A 111 -2.29 -2.54 0.45
N MET A 112 -2.40 -3.19 1.61
CA MET A 112 -1.26 -3.53 2.45
C MET A 112 -0.43 -4.66 1.84
N ALA A 113 -1.08 -5.73 1.37
CA ALA A 113 -0.48 -6.88 0.71
C ALA A 113 0.38 -6.42 -0.46
N LYS A 114 -0.15 -5.58 -1.38
CA LYS A 114 0.61 -5.03 -2.51
C LYS A 114 1.84 -4.22 -2.08
N ARG A 115 1.81 -3.56 -0.92
CA ARG A 115 2.93 -2.77 -0.40
C ARG A 115 4.05 -3.64 0.18
N PHE A 116 3.69 -4.79 0.75
CA PHE A 116 4.63 -5.73 1.38
C PHE A 116 4.93 -6.95 0.50
N SER A 117 4.35 -7.03 -0.71
CA SER A 117 4.61 -8.12 -1.66
C SER A 117 6.10 -8.18 -2.02
N PRO A 118 6.75 -9.35 -1.86
CA PRO A 118 8.16 -9.50 -2.16
C PRO A 118 8.49 -9.35 -3.66
N GLU A 119 7.48 -9.41 -4.54
CA GLU A 119 7.63 -9.25 -5.99
C GLU A 119 8.05 -7.83 -6.42
N HIS A 120 7.80 -6.81 -5.58
CA HIS A 120 8.26 -5.45 -5.85
C HIS A 120 9.67 -5.16 -5.33
N LEU A 121 10.28 -6.11 -4.61
CA LEU A 121 11.62 -5.97 -4.05
C LEU A 121 12.65 -6.47 -5.06
N SER A 122 13.69 -5.68 -5.32
CA SER A 122 14.77 -6.06 -6.22
C SER A 122 15.52 -7.28 -5.67
N PRO A 123 16.09 -8.14 -6.54
CA PRO A 123 16.90 -9.26 -6.09
C PRO A 123 18.17 -8.83 -5.33
N GLU A 124 18.63 -7.58 -5.55
CA GLU A 124 19.75 -6.96 -4.84
C GLU A 124 19.38 -6.39 -3.44
N THR A 125 18.09 -6.37 -3.07
CA THR A 125 17.63 -5.84 -1.78
C THR A 125 18.07 -6.72 -0.61
N HIS A 126 18.46 -6.11 0.51
CA HIS A 126 18.93 -6.80 1.72
C HIS A 126 18.03 -8.01 2.12
N PRO A 127 18.62 -9.20 2.40
CA PRO A 127 17.86 -10.42 2.65
C PRO A 127 16.91 -10.31 3.85
N GLU A 128 17.30 -9.58 4.90
CA GLU A 128 16.44 -9.36 6.07
C GLU A 128 15.21 -8.51 5.72
N LEU A 129 15.33 -7.52 4.82
CA LEU A 129 14.19 -6.70 4.42
C LEU A 129 13.16 -7.53 3.66
N ARG A 130 13.64 -8.41 2.77
CA ARG A 130 12.80 -9.38 2.06
C ARG A 130 12.13 -10.36 3.02
N LYS A 131 12.88 -10.92 3.98
CA LYS A 131 12.35 -11.86 4.97
C LYS A 131 11.24 -11.23 5.80
N VAL A 132 11.46 -10.03 6.35
CA VAL A 132 10.47 -9.32 7.17
C VAL A 132 9.24 -8.93 6.34
N SER A 133 9.42 -8.54 5.07
CA SER A 133 8.29 -8.23 4.18
C SER A 133 7.42 -9.45 3.91
N ALA A 134 8.03 -10.62 3.69
CA ALA A 134 7.31 -11.90 3.55
C ALA A 134 6.59 -12.28 4.86
N GLU A 135 7.23 -12.13 6.01
CA GLU A 135 6.61 -12.39 7.32
C GLU A 135 5.38 -11.49 7.57
N ILE A 136 5.46 -10.21 7.19
CA ILE A 136 4.31 -9.28 7.25
C ILE A 136 3.19 -9.75 6.33
N PHE A 137 3.51 -10.13 5.09
CA PHE A 137 2.52 -10.62 4.13
C PHE A 137 1.79 -11.87 4.63
N ASP A 138 2.52 -12.84 5.18
CA ASP A 138 1.97 -14.06 5.75
C ASP A 138 1.10 -13.78 6.98
N PHE A 139 1.48 -12.79 7.79
CA PHE A 139 0.68 -12.33 8.92
C PHE A 139 -0.64 -11.70 8.46
N LEU A 140 -0.61 -10.76 7.52
CA LEU A 140 -1.81 -10.14 6.95
C LEU A 140 -2.76 -11.19 6.34
N SER A 141 -2.20 -12.20 5.67
CA SER A 141 -2.97 -13.31 5.08
C SER A 141 -3.62 -14.22 6.14
N ARG A 142 -3.03 -14.33 7.34
CA ARG A 142 -3.64 -15.02 8.48
C ARG A 142 -4.76 -14.19 9.11
N CYS A 143 -4.51 -12.91 9.38
CA CYS A 143 -5.53 -12.01 9.92
C CYS A 143 -6.77 -11.91 9.03
N MET A 144 -6.62 -11.89 7.70
CA MET A 144 -7.77 -11.91 6.78
C MET A 144 -8.63 -13.15 6.93
N ARG A 145 -8.02 -14.34 7.03
CA ARG A 145 -8.77 -15.58 7.25
C ARG A 145 -9.51 -15.57 8.57
N GLU A 146 -8.89 -15.05 9.62
CA GLU A 146 -9.55 -14.89 10.93
C GLU A 146 -10.74 -13.92 10.85
N VAL A 147 -10.58 -12.78 10.16
CA VAL A 147 -11.70 -11.85 9.94
C VAL A 147 -12.83 -12.54 9.16
N GLU A 148 -12.52 -13.25 8.07
CA GLU A 148 -13.55 -13.96 7.28
C GLU A 148 -14.31 -14.98 8.13
N VAL A 149 -13.62 -15.73 9.00
CA VAL A 149 -14.25 -16.66 9.94
C VAL A 149 -15.15 -15.93 10.94
N LEU A 150 -14.71 -14.81 11.51
CA LEU A 150 -15.50 -14.02 12.46
C LEU A 150 -16.76 -13.41 11.81
N TYR A 151 -16.66 -12.96 10.56
CA TYR A 151 -17.81 -12.49 9.78
C TYR A 151 -18.76 -13.63 9.43
N ALA A 152 -18.24 -14.80 9.05
CA ALA A 152 -19.06 -15.99 8.75
C ALA A 152 -19.82 -16.49 9.99
N GLN A 153 -19.24 -16.34 11.18
CA GLN A 153 -19.89 -16.66 12.46
C GLN A 153 -20.90 -15.60 12.94
N GLY A 154 -21.09 -14.52 12.19
CA GLY A 154 -22.07 -13.47 12.51
C GLY A 154 -21.66 -12.54 13.66
N ALA A 155 -20.38 -12.55 14.06
CA ALA A 155 -19.87 -11.68 15.14
C ALA A 155 -19.86 -10.19 14.77
N TYR A 156 -19.84 -9.87 13.46
CA TYR A 156 -19.98 -8.53 12.93
C TYR A 156 -21.28 -8.45 12.11
N GLN A 157 -22.42 -8.31 12.79
CA GLN A 157 -23.67 -7.99 12.11
C GLN A 157 -23.53 -6.61 11.45
N GLN A 158 -23.78 -6.55 10.13
CA GLN A 158 -24.02 -5.28 9.45
C GLN A 158 -25.00 -4.48 10.32
N ALA A 159 -24.63 -3.23 10.65
CA ALA A 159 -25.55 -2.32 11.30
C ALA A 159 -26.83 -2.29 10.46
N ARG A 160 -27.88 -2.93 10.97
CA ARG A 160 -29.19 -2.93 10.33
C ARG A 160 -29.51 -1.45 10.09
N PRO A 161 -29.77 -1.00 8.85
CA PRO A 161 -30.14 0.39 8.62
C PRO A 161 -31.32 0.67 9.54
N LEU A 162 -31.13 1.64 10.45
CA LEU A 162 -32.20 2.10 11.30
C LEU A 162 -33.35 2.49 10.36
N PRO A 163 -34.58 2.00 10.60
CA PRO A 163 -35.71 2.40 9.78
C PRO A 163 -35.74 3.93 9.74
N PRO A 164 -35.98 4.54 8.57
CA PRO A 164 -36.08 5.99 8.46
C PRO A 164 -37.11 6.45 9.49
N ARG A 165 -36.67 7.26 10.45
CA ARG A 165 -37.58 7.98 11.32
C ARG A 165 -38.37 8.88 10.38
N LEU A 166 -39.60 8.47 10.05
CA LEU A 166 -40.58 9.35 9.45
C LEU A 166 -40.70 10.57 10.37
N ASP A 167 -40.22 11.72 9.89
CA ASP A 167 -40.59 13.02 10.41
C ASP A 167 -42.13 13.12 10.33
N MET A 168 -42.81 12.78 11.43
CA MET A 168 -44.24 12.95 11.61
C MET A 168 -44.49 14.32 12.24
N ASP A 169 -44.28 15.40 11.47
CA ASP A 169 -44.89 16.71 11.72
C ASP A 169 -46.34 16.71 11.17
N GLY A 170 -47.13 15.73 11.61
CA GLY A 170 -48.49 15.49 11.16
C GLY A 170 -49.38 15.05 12.32
N PRO A 171 -50.65 15.48 12.37
CA PRO A 171 -51.50 15.34 13.56
C PRO A 171 -51.72 13.86 13.93
N LEU A 172 -51.54 13.56 15.21
CA LEU A 172 -51.60 12.23 15.82
C LEU A 172 -52.87 11.45 15.43
N PRO A 173 -52.75 10.22 14.88
CA PRO A 173 -53.88 9.29 14.82
C PRO A 173 -54.13 8.65 16.20
N PRO A 174 -55.39 8.29 16.54
CA PRO A 174 -55.75 7.76 17.85
C PRO A 174 -55.17 6.35 18.09
N PRO A 175 -54.91 5.99 19.37
CA PRO A 175 -54.33 4.70 19.73
C PRO A 175 -55.30 3.52 19.47
N PRO A 176 -54.79 2.33 19.08
CA PRO A 176 -55.61 1.14 18.90
C PRO A 176 -56.08 0.54 20.25
N PRO A 177 -57.21 -0.20 20.26
CA PRO A 177 -57.72 -0.85 21.47
C PRO A 177 -56.82 -2.02 21.92
N PRO A 178 -56.85 -2.38 23.22
CA PRO A 178 -56.00 -3.44 23.77
C PRO A 178 -56.40 -4.83 23.25
N PRO A 179 -55.43 -5.77 23.14
CA PRO A 179 -55.67 -7.10 22.60
C PRO A 179 -56.48 -7.96 23.57
N VAL A 180 -57.58 -8.54 23.07
CA VAL A 180 -58.31 -9.63 23.73
C VAL A 180 -57.41 -10.85 23.84
N ALA A 181 -57.15 -11.30 25.06
CA ALA A 181 -56.37 -12.50 25.36
C ALA A 181 -57.05 -13.75 24.77
N SER A 182 -56.33 -14.47 23.89
CA SER A 182 -56.71 -15.83 23.51
C SER A 182 -56.52 -16.77 24.70
N VAL A 183 -57.63 -17.25 25.27
CA VAL A 183 -57.65 -18.36 26.24
C VAL A 183 -57.73 -19.67 25.46
N ALA A 184 -56.75 -20.54 25.66
CA ALA A 184 -56.71 -21.90 25.14
C ALA A 184 -57.83 -22.77 25.75
N PRO A 185 -58.38 -23.77 25.03
CA PRO A 185 -59.38 -24.68 25.58
C PRO A 185 -58.71 -25.81 26.38
N ALA A 186 -59.11 -25.98 27.64
CA ALA A 186 -58.73 -27.11 28.48
C ALA A 186 -59.96 -27.94 28.87
N VAL A 187 -60.04 -29.14 28.28
CA VAL A 187 -60.43 -30.45 28.85
C VAL A 187 -61.72 -30.56 29.68
N VAL A 188 -62.62 -31.47 29.26
CA VAL A 188 -63.44 -32.30 30.17
C VAL A 188 -63.68 -33.70 29.54
N PRO A 189 -63.29 -34.81 30.19
CA PRO A 189 -63.81 -36.16 29.90
C PRO A 189 -64.91 -36.57 30.91
N PRO A 190 -65.73 -37.60 30.61
CA PRO A 190 -66.72 -38.16 31.53
C PRO A 190 -66.09 -39.02 32.65
#